data_AF-A0A968SXH6-F1
#
_entry.id   AF-A0A968SXH6-F1
#
_cell.length_a   1.000
_cell.length_b   1.000
_cell.length_c   1.000
_cell.angle_alpha   90.00
_cell.angle_beta   90.00
_cell.angle_gamma   90.00
#
_symmetry.space_group_name_H-M   'P 1'
#
loop_
_entity.id
_entity.type
_entity.pdbx_description
1 polymer ?
#
loop_
_entity_poly.entity_id
_entity_poly.type
_entity_poly.pdbx_seq_one_letter_code
_entity_poly.pdbx_strand_id
1 'polypeptide(L)'
;MQQFVGNQQTQQHLQRHPTRGPGITTPNTLPDGPLPGAIAPVDTSENVDAEGNRITRAPSGRWHLTALPQNLHFPLASGTKPELLPLNPNAAFEALHVRCQAVQAQQLANAERLRGDMKYWFAKVYYFVTTYELEAIANGVYQYPHMKMQEVILFNETYQVNLAQWEQGAHDRVESNWREAFAAADDENGGTWYLPGSKEIGNALLPSMEAHIRFDLPRAMASAYRTHYAGIPGTAIDDFQADFYRMGPVFDEAQAALLPEMDEYTYGFDPGSWGPVRDTVFPFMFHVGMEREHAWERAEYLATQRRARADDVARGLHNSQTARHPLQTALFDVDGAEIQDYKWMQQPGEQPDPQPPGPRHLPAPSAPTLRRIYFRYDRPRGAENLEEAVRPDQDLRFGMN
;
A
#
# COMPACT_ATOMS: atom_id res chain seq x y z
N MET A 1 28.54 24.50 65.23
CA MET A 1 27.09 24.79 65.21
C MET A 1 26.86 25.91 64.20
N GLN A 2 26.63 25.56 62.94
CA GLN A 2 26.17 26.47 61.89
C GLN A 2 24.97 25.80 61.22
N GLN A 3 23.86 26.52 61.22
CA GLN A 3 22.57 26.11 60.69
C GLN A 3 22.64 26.11 59.16
N PHE A 4 22.38 24.96 58.55
CA PHE A 4 22.04 24.87 57.13
C PHE A 4 20.51 25.06 57.02
N VAL A 5 20.11 26.17 56.41
CA VAL A 5 18.73 26.44 56.01
C VAL A 5 18.49 25.72 54.70
N GLY A 6 17.63 24.70 54.72
CA GLY A 6 17.22 23.97 53.55
C GLY A 6 16.27 24.80 52.68
N ASN A 7 16.67 25.06 51.44
CA ASN A 7 15.77 25.54 50.40
C ASN A 7 14.96 24.35 49.87
N GLN A 8 13.67 24.30 50.21
CA GLN A 8 12.70 23.52 49.47
C GLN A 8 12.48 24.19 48.12
N GLN A 9 13.14 23.71 47.06
CA GLN A 9 12.69 23.96 45.70
C GLN A 9 11.43 23.14 45.46
N THR A 10 10.31 23.84 45.37
CA THR A 10 9.03 23.32 44.90
C THR A 10 9.21 22.80 43.47
N GLN A 11 9.25 21.48 43.30
CA GLN A 11 9.06 20.87 41.99
C GLN A 11 7.61 21.12 41.58
N GLN A 12 7.39 22.15 40.76
CA GLN A 12 6.14 22.31 40.03
C GLN A 12 6.09 21.20 38.99
N HIS A 13 5.25 20.19 39.22
CA HIS A 13 4.75 19.31 38.16
C HIS A 13 4.10 20.20 37.10
N LEU A 14 4.83 20.48 36.02
CA LEU A 14 4.31 21.08 34.80
C LEU A 14 3.36 20.06 34.18
N GLN A 15 2.08 20.11 34.58
CA GLN A 15 1.00 19.63 33.73
C GLN A 15 1.06 20.48 32.45
N ARG A 16 1.70 19.95 31.40
CA ARG A 16 1.72 20.56 30.08
C ARG A 16 0.31 20.42 29.51
N HIS A 17 -0.55 21.37 29.81
CA HIS A 17 -1.79 21.52 29.07
C HIS A 17 -1.43 21.96 27.64
N PRO A 18 -1.92 21.25 26.60
CA PRO A 18 -1.66 21.66 25.23
C PRO A 18 -2.32 23.01 24.98
N THR A 19 -1.50 24.05 24.86
CA THR A 19 -1.93 25.37 24.39
C THR A 19 -2.43 25.20 22.95
N ARG A 20 -3.74 25.34 22.73
CA ARG A 20 -4.33 25.40 21.38
C ARG A 20 -3.68 26.56 20.61
N GLY A 21 -2.78 26.22 19.69
CA GLY A 21 -2.21 27.17 18.74
C GLY A 21 -3.26 27.73 17.76
N PRO A 22 -2.95 28.83 17.05
CA PRO A 22 -3.83 29.42 16.06
C PRO A 22 -4.18 28.40 14.96
N GLY A 23 -5.45 28.31 14.60
CA GLY A 23 -5.98 27.31 13.67
C GLY A 23 -5.36 27.44 12.28
N ILE A 24 -4.42 26.54 11.96
CA ILE A 24 -3.95 26.31 10.61
C ILE A 24 -5.06 25.57 9.88
N THR A 25 -5.68 26.20 8.87
CA THR A 25 -6.61 25.53 7.96
C THR A 25 -5.81 24.72 6.96
N THR A 26 -5.57 23.45 7.26
CA THR A 26 -5.03 22.49 6.29
C THR A 26 -6.09 22.18 5.23
N PRO A 27 -5.77 22.22 3.92
CA PRO A 27 -6.67 21.74 2.88
C PRO A 27 -6.87 20.23 3.08
N ASN A 28 -8.07 19.81 3.49
CA ASN A 28 -8.37 18.41 3.87
C ASN A 28 -8.57 17.44 2.69
N THR A 29 -8.41 17.89 1.44
CA THR A 29 -8.60 17.04 0.27
C THR A 29 -7.44 17.21 -0.68
N LEU A 30 -6.70 16.12 -0.92
CA LEU A 30 -5.77 16.03 -2.04
C LEU A 30 -6.52 16.41 -3.33
N PRO A 31 -5.88 17.08 -4.29
CA PRO A 31 -6.55 17.44 -5.53
C PRO A 31 -7.12 16.19 -6.21
N ASP A 32 -8.44 16.18 -6.47
CA ASP A 32 -9.20 15.13 -7.18
C ASP A 32 -8.85 15.10 -8.68
N GLY A 33 -7.57 14.98 -8.99
CA GLY A 33 -7.10 14.81 -10.36
C GLY A 33 -7.54 13.43 -10.89
N PRO A 34 -7.95 13.33 -12.16
CA PRO A 34 -8.21 12.03 -12.77
C PRO A 34 -6.98 11.14 -12.63
N LEU A 35 -7.19 9.87 -12.23
CA LEU A 35 -6.09 8.92 -12.10
C LEU A 35 -5.30 8.84 -13.41
N PRO A 36 -3.97 8.95 -13.37
CA PRO A 36 -3.12 8.85 -14.54
C PRO A 36 -3.40 7.55 -15.31
N GLY A 37 -3.71 7.65 -16.61
CA GLY A 37 -3.92 6.49 -17.49
C GLY A 37 -5.38 6.12 -17.80
N ALA A 38 -6.38 6.89 -17.34
CA ALA A 38 -7.79 6.62 -17.63
C ALA A 38 -8.29 7.14 -18.98
N ILE A 39 -7.49 7.91 -19.73
CA ILE A 39 -7.90 8.38 -21.06
C ILE A 39 -7.70 7.22 -22.03
N ALA A 40 -8.81 6.60 -22.45
CA ALA A 40 -8.79 5.60 -23.50
C ALA A 40 -8.14 6.20 -24.75
N PRO A 41 -7.24 5.46 -25.42
CA PRO A 41 -6.63 5.96 -26.64
C PRO A 41 -7.73 6.30 -27.66
N VAL A 42 -7.52 7.41 -28.38
CA VAL A 42 -8.34 7.73 -29.53
C VAL A 42 -8.08 6.64 -30.57
N ASP A 43 -9.13 6.00 -31.06
CA ASP A 43 -9.06 4.96 -32.10
C ASP A 43 -8.58 5.61 -33.41
N THR A 44 -7.26 5.83 -33.48
CA THR A 44 -6.55 6.28 -34.65
C THR A 44 -5.92 5.07 -35.31
N SER A 45 -5.84 5.08 -36.65
CA SER A 45 -5.21 4.00 -37.42
C SER A 45 -3.74 3.75 -37.06
N GLU A 46 -3.12 4.58 -36.22
CA GLU A 46 -1.68 4.57 -35.92
C GLU A 46 -1.33 4.00 -34.53
N ASN A 47 -2.32 3.63 -33.68
CA ASN A 47 -2.06 3.12 -32.32
C ASN A 47 -1.07 3.98 -31.53
N VAL A 48 -1.36 5.28 -31.46
CA VAL A 48 -0.59 6.26 -30.67
C VAL A 48 -1.43 6.85 -29.54
N ASP A 49 -0.80 7.15 -28.41
CA ASP A 49 -1.44 7.88 -27.29
C ASP A 49 -1.42 9.41 -27.50
N ALA A 50 -1.82 10.18 -26.47
CA ALA A 50 -1.90 11.64 -26.53
C ALA A 50 -0.52 12.34 -26.50
N GLU A 51 0.53 11.63 -26.07
CA GLU A 51 1.92 12.10 -26.10
C GLU A 51 2.64 11.63 -27.38
N GLY A 52 1.94 10.93 -28.28
CA GLY A 52 2.47 10.42 -29.54
C GLY A 52 3.29 9.13 -29.40
N ASN A 53 3.21 8.43 -28.26
CA ASN A 53 3.95 7.18 -28.08
C ASN A 53 3.21 6.00 -28.71
N ARG A 54 3.98 5.01 -29.14
CA ARG A 54 3.45 3.78 -29.75
C ARG A 54 2.92 2.84 -28.68
N ILE A 55 1.64 2.50 -28.78
CA ILE A 55 0.95 1.63 -27.83
C ILE A 55 0.46 0.35 -28.50
N THR A 56 0.29 -0.71 -27.71
CA THR A 56 -0.36 -1.95 -28.15
C THR A 56 -1.26 -2.52 -27.06
N ARG A 57 -2.24 -3.32 -27.45
CA ARG A 57 -3.22 -3.92 -26.56
C ARG A 57 -2.85 -5.37 -26.24
N ALA A 58 -2.64 -5.66 -24.98
CA ALA A 58 -2.41 -7.00 -24.46
C ALA A 58 -3.64 -7.91 -24.63
N PRO A 59 -3.49 -9.25 -24.61
CA PRO A 59 -4.63 -10.18 -24.57
C PRO A 59 -5.58 -9.97 -23.39
N SER A 60 -5.08 -9.41 -22.28
CA SER A 60 -5.87 -8.99 -21.12
C SER A 60 -6.79 -7.80 -21.40
N GLY A 61 -6.63 -7.15 -22.56
CA GLY A 61 -7.32 -5.92 -22.93
C GLY A 61 -6.61 -4.63 -22.48
N ARG A 62 -5.49 -4.74 -21.74
CA ARG A 62 -4.73 -3.60 -21.22
C ARG A 62 -3.78 -3.02 -22.29
N TRP A 63 -3.80 -1.71 -22.46
CA TRP A 63 -2.87 -1.00 -23.31
C TRP A 63 -1.54 -0.78 -22.59
N HIS A 64 -0.43 -0.83 -23.32
CA HIS A 64 0.92 -0.53 -22.83
C HIS A 64 1.79 0.04 -23.95
N LEU A 65 2.87 0.73 -23.57
CA LEU A 65 3.86 1.24 -24.53
C LEU A 65 4.67 0.09 -25.14
N THR A 66 5.09 0.25 -26.39
CA THR A 66 5.92 -0.74 -27.12
C THR A 66 7.39 -0.33 -27.23
N ALA A 67 7.71 0.93 -26.93
CA ALA A 67 9.05 1.49 -26.95
C ALA A 67 9.13 2.62 -25.93
N LEU A 68 10.34 2.94 -25.47
CA LEU A 68 10.54 4.08 -24.58
C LEU A 68 10.20 5.37 -25.35
N PRO A 69 9.42 6.30 -24.75
CA PRO A 69 9.17 7.62 -25.33
C PRO A 69 10.48 8.34 -25.65
N GLN A 70 10.52 9.05 -26.77
CA GLN A 70 11.70 9.81 -27.18
C GLN A 70 11.89 11.10 -26.37
N ASN A 71 10.79 11.64 -25.84
CA ASN A 71 10.76 12.93 -25.14
C ASN A 71 10.16 12.75 -23.74
N LEU A 72 10.95 12.19 -22.82
CA LEU A 72 10.59 12.16 -21.39
C LEU A 72 11.10 13.43 -20.71
N HIS A 73 10.26 14.06 -19.90
CA HIS A 73 10.59 15.26 -19.11
C HIS A 73 11.10 14.94 -17.69
N PHE A 74 11.27 13.66 -17.39
CA PHE A 74 11.80 13.16 -16.13
C PHE A 74 12.88 12.11 -16.40
N PRO A 75 13.88 11.97 -15.51
CA PRO A 75 14.95 11.00 -15.67
C PRO A 75 14.48 9.58 -15.31
N LEU A 76 15.12 8.59 -15.93
CA LEU A 76 14.91 7.18 -15.67
C LEU A 76 16.24 6.46 -15.48
N ALA A 77 16.28 5.51 -14.54
CA ALA A 77 17.39 4.59 -14.45
C ALA A 77 17.43 3.63 -15.65
N SER A 78 18.62 3.08 -15.92
CA SER A 78 18.80 2.10 -16.99
C SER A 78 18.02 0.81 -16.75
N GLY A 79 17.64 0.12 -17.84
CA GLY A 79 16.88 -1.12 -17.77
C GLY A 79 15.36 -0.95 -17.60
N THR A 80 14.85 0.28 -17.68
CA THR A 80 13.40 0.55 -17.64
C THR A 80 12.70 -0.12 -18.81
N LYS A 81 11.68 -0.94 -18.49
CA LYS A 81 10.80 -1.56 -19.49
C LYS A 81 9.72 -0.56 -19.94
N PRO A 82 9.58 -0.27 -21.25
CA PRO A 82 8.59 0.70 -21.71
C PRO A 82 7.16 0.30 -21.37
N GLU A 83 6.83 -0.99 -21.42
CA GLU A 83 5.50 -1.50 -21.13
C GLU A 83 5.06 -1.25 -19.67
N LEU A 84 6.00 -0.95 -18.77
CA LEU A 84 5.75 -0.63 -17.36
C LEU A 84 5.70 0.88 -17.10
N LEU A 85 5.74 1.72 -18.12
CA LEU A 85 5.40 3.13 -17.97
C LEU A 85 3.89 3.33 -18.23
N PRO A 86 3.24 4.33 -17.60
CA PRO A 86 1.90 4.73 -17.99
C PRO A 86 1.83 5.12 -19.47
N LEU A 87 0.64 5.02 -20.08
CA LEU A 87 0.46 5.37 -21.50
C LEU A 87 0.89 6.82 -21.81
N ASN A 88 0.53 7.78 -20.95
CA ASN A 88 0.96 9.17 -21.08
C ASN A 88 1.95 9.45 -19.94
N PRO A 89 3.22 9.02 -20.06
CA PRO A 89 4.14 8.99 -18.95
C PRO A 89 4.51 10.37 -18.42
N ASN A 90 4.60 11.41 -19.28
CA ASN A 90 4.89 12.77 -18.82
C ASN A 90 3.72 13.34 -18.03
N ALA A 91 2.51 13.28 -18.58
CA ALA A 91 1.31 13.74 -17.89
C ALA A 91 1.07 12.97 -16.58
N ALA A 92 1.34 11.66 -16.57
CA ALA A 92 1.24 10.84 -15.38
C ALA A 92 2.29 11.21 -14.32
N PHE A 93 3.52 11.50 -14.75
CA PHE A 93 4.59 11.93 -13.86
C PHE A 93 4.25 13.26 -13.20
N GLU A 94 3.87 14.27 -13.99
CA GLU A 94 3.49 15.59 -13.50
C GLU A 94 2.33 15.52 -12.49
N ALA A 95 1.28 14.76 -12.82
CA ALA A 95 0.12 14.59 -11.94
C ALA A 95 0.47 13.90 -10.62
N LEU A 96 1.25 12.82 -10.66
CA LEU A 96 1.70 12.11 -9.46
C LEU A 96 2.65 12.97 -8.62
N HIS A 97 3.58 13.67 -9.26
CA HIS A 97 4.54 14.54 -8.58
C HIS A 97 3.84 15.66 -7.81
N VAL A 98 2.86 16.34 -8.43
CA VAL A 98 2.04 17.36 -7.76
C VAL A 98 1.29 16.76 -6.56
N ARG A 99 0.74 15.55 -6.68
CA ARG A 99 0.07 14.86 -5.56
C ARG A 99 1.05 14.52 -4.45
N CYS A 100 2.25 14.02 -4.76
CA CYS A 100 3.26 13.72 -3.75
C CYS A 100 3.78 14.98 -3.04
N GLN A 101 3.92 16.11 -3.74
CA GLN A 101 4.24 17.39 -3.10
C GLN A 101 3.15 17.82 -2.11
N ALA A 102 1.87 17.62 -2.45
CA ALA A 102 0.77 17.88 -1.53
C ALA A 102 0.79 16.93 -0.31
N VAL A 103 1.08 15.64 -0.53
CA VAL A 103 1.30 14.64 0.54
C VAL A 103 2.44 15.07 1.46
N GLN A 104 3.60 15.44 0.92
CA GLN A 104 4.76 15.91 1.67
C GLN A 104 4.39 17.13 2.54
N ALA A 105 3.69 18.12 1.98
CA ALA A 105 3.23 19.28 2.74
C ALA A 105 2.25 18.90 3.86
N GLN A 106 1.34 17.95 3.61
CA GLN A 106 0.42 17.42 4.63
C GLN A 106 1.16 16.68 5.75
N GLN A 107 2.16 15.86 5.43
CA GLN A 107 2.97 15.17 6.42
C GLN A 107 3.72 16.16 7.33
N LEU A 108 4.33 17.21 6.76
CA LEU A 108 4.97 18.26 7.55
C LEU A 108 3.97 18.98 8.47
N ALA A 109 2.81 19.37 7.92
CA ALA A 109 1.78 20.03 8.70
C ALA A 109 1.29 19.16 9.87
N ASN A 110 1.14 17.85 9.65
CA ASN A 110 0.79 16.91 10.70
C ASN A 110 1.89 16.75 11.75
N ALA A 111 3.15 16.61 11.33
CA ALA A 111 4.27 16.55 12.25
C ALA A 111 4.30 17.80 13.14
N GLU A 112 4.26 19.00 12.56
CA GLU A 112 4.27 20.24 13.35
C GLU A 112 3.05 20.38 14.27
N ARG A 113 1.88 19.90 13.85
CA ARG A 113 0.68 19.85 14.69
C ARG A 113 0.81 18.88 15.88
N LEU A 114 1.54 17.79 15.69
CA LEU A 114 1.83 16.79 16.71
C LEU A 114 3.04 17.16 17.60
N ARG A 115 3.63 18.35 17.44
CA ARG A 115 4.79 18.75 18.25
C ARG A 115 4.45 18.73 19.74
N GLY A 116 5.23 17.94 20.50
CA GLY A 116 5.03 17.70 21.93
C GLY A 116 4.29 16.40 22.26
N ASP A 117 3.71 15.74 21.26
CA ASP A 117 3.15 14.39 21.31
C ASP A 117 4.18 13.40 20.76
N MET A 118 4.31 12.18 21.31
CA MET A 118 5.32 11.24 20.82
C MET A 118 5.06 10.71 19.40
N LYS A 119 3.82 10.81 18.88
CA LYS A 119 3.50 10.57 17.46
C LYS A 119 4.24 11.52 16.52
N TYR A 120 4.75 12.65 17.03
CA TYR A 120 5.62 13.58 16.32
C TYR A 120 6.75 12.88 15.57
N TRP A 121 7.48 12.00 16.26
CA TRP A 121 8.72 11.43 15.75
C TRP A 121 8.50 10.60 14.48
N PHE A 122 7.45 9.78 14.48
CA PHE A 122 7.07 9.03 13.29
C PHE A 122 6.58 9.96 12.17
N ALA A 123 5.69 10.91 12.47
CA ALA A 123 5.19 11.86 11.46
C ALA A 123 6.34 12.66 10.81
N LYS A 124 7.34 13.04 11.60
CA LYS A 124 8.49 13.82 11.14
C LYS A 124 9.47 13.00 10.30
N VAL A 125 9.82 11.77 10.72
CA VAL A 125 10.66 10.90 9.89
C VAL A 125 9.97 10.54 8.58
N TYR A 126 8.64 10.36 8.60
CA TYR A 126 7.87 10.04 7.42
C TYR A 126 7.88 11.19 6.38
N TYR A 127 7.76 12.43 6.85
CA TYR A 127 7.99 13.62 6.02
C TYR A 127 9.40 13.62 5.40
N PHE A 128 10.45 13.32 6.17
CA PHE A 128 11.81 13.30 5.63
C PHE A 128 12.01 12.18 4.60
N VAL A 129 11.50 10.97 4.84
CA VAL A 129 11.56 9.87 3.85
C VAL A 129 10.90 10.30 2.55
N THR A 130 9.70 10.88 2.61
CA THR A 130 8.99 11.36 1.41
C THR A 130 9.76 12.47 0.69
N THR A 131 10.43 13.36 1.45
CA THR A 131 11.26 14.43 0.90
C THR A 131 12.43 13.87 0.08
N TYR A 132 13.23 13.00 0.69
CA TYR A 132 14.40 12.41 0.03
C TYR A 132 14.02 11.40 -1.06
N GLU A 133 12.86 10.75 -0.97
CA GLU A 133 12.32 9.90 -2.04
C GLU A 133 11.95 10.73 -3.29
N LEU A 134 11.34 11.91 -3.11
CA LEU A 134 11.06 12.82 -4.22
C LEU A 134 12.33 13.39 -4.84
N GLU A 135 13.35 13.69 -4.04
CA GLU A 135 14.67 14.06 -4.55
C GLU A 135 15.32 12.92 -5.35
N ALA A 136 15.25 11.68 -4.85
CA ALA A 136 15.74 10.50 -5.56
C ALA A 136 14.99 10.25 -6.89
N ILE A 137 13.67 10.48 -6.92
CA ILE A 137 12.87 10.46 -8.15
C ILE A 137 13.36 11.54 -9.13
N ALA A 138 13.52 12.78 -8.67
CA ALA A 138 13.98 13.89 -9.51
C ALA A 138 15.42 13.68 -10.03
N ASN A 139 16.24 12.90 -9.33
CA ASN A 139 17.60 12.54 -9.71
C ASN A 139 17.70 11.27 -10.57
N GLY A 140 16.57 10.62 -10.91
CA GLY A 140 16.57 9.46 -11.80
C GLY A 140 17.11 8.18 -11.17
N VAL A 141 17.02 8.06 -9.84
CA VAL A 141 17.48 6.86 -9.11
C VAL A 141 16.64 5.63 -9.50
N TYR A 142 15.36 5.81 -9.81
CA TYR A 142 14.41 4.73 -10.04
C TYR A 142 14.16 4.44 -11.53
N GLN A 143 13.86 3.17 -11.83
CA GLN A 143 13.39 2.72 -13.14
C GLN A 143 11.91 3.06 -13.34
N TYR A 144 11.12 3.02 -12.26
CA TYR A 144 9.66 3.20 -12.29
C TYR A 144 9.23 4.28 -11.28
N PRO A 145 9.57 5.56 -11.51
CA PRO A 145 9.22 6.64 -10.58
C PRO A 145 7.70 6.77 -10.35
N HIS A 146 6.86 6.39 -11.31
CA HIS A 146 5.40 6.38 -11.14
C HIS A 146 4.94 5.39 -10.07
N MET A 147 5.54 4.20 -10.00
CA MET A 147 5.22 3.18 -8.98
C MET A 147 5.55 3.74 -7.59
N LYS A 148 6.74 4.33 -7.45
CA LYS A 148 7.22 4.94 -6.19
C LYS A 148 6.29 6.07 -5.73
N MET A 149 5.88 6.96 -6.62
CA MET A 149 4.92 8.02 -6.27
C MET A 149 3.53 7.46 -5.89
N GLN A 150 3.07 6.39 -6.53
CA GLN A 150 1.82 5.73 -6.16
C GLN A 150 1.91 5.10 -4.75
N GLU A 151 3.03 4.48 -4.42
CA GLU A 151 3.30 3.93 -3.08
C GLU A 151 3.26 5.04 -2.01
N VAL A 152 3.97 6.16 -2.22
CA VAL A 152 3.95 7.33 -1.31
C VAL A 152 2.53 7.82 -1.04
N ILE A 153 1.70 7.92 -2.08
CA ILE A 153 0.31 8.36 -1.95
C ILE A 153 -0.51 7.37 -1.12
N LEU A 154 -0.43 6.07 -1.44
CA LEU A 154 -1.17 5.01 -0.74
C LEU A 154 -0.76 4.89 0.73
N PHE A 155 0.53 5.05 1.04
CA PHE A 155 1.01 5.09 2.41
C PHE A 155 0.43 6.25 3.19
N ASN A 156 0.43 7.44 2.59
CA ASN A 156 -0.08 8.61 3.27
C ASN A 156 -1.59 8.48 3.52
N GLU A 157 -2.36 8.03 2.54
CA GLU A 157 -3.81 7.81 2.70
C GLU A 157 -4.10 6.87 3.89
N THR A 158 -3.37 5.76 3.98
CA THR A 158 -3.49 4.80 5.09
C THR A 158 -3.18 5.43 6.45
N TYR A 159 -2.06 6.12 6.56
CA TYR A 159 -1.65 6.78 7.81
C TYR A 159 -2.63 7.90 8.21
N GLN A 160 -3.06 8.74 7.26
CA GLN A 160 -4.00 9.83 7.52
C GLN A 160 -5.34 9.32 8.06
N VAL A 161 -5.89 8.26 7.47
CA VAL A 161 -7.17 7.68 7.91
C VAL A 161 -7.05 7.16 9.35
N ASN A 162 -6.00 6.41 9.65
CA ASN A 162 -5.76 5.86 10.98
C ASN A 162 -5.51 6.97 12.02
N LEU A 163 -4.64 7.94 11.72
CA LEU A 163 -4.36 9.07 12.61
C LEU A 163 -5.63 9.91 12.89
N ALA A 164 -6.40 10.23 11.85
CA ALA A 164 -7.63 11.01 12.01
C ALA A 164 -8.67 10.28 12.86
N GLN A 165 -8.81 8.96 12.71
CA GLN A 165 -9.72 8.14 13.53
C GLN A 165 -9.25 8.07 14.98
N TRP A 166 -7.94 7.93 15.22
CA TRP A 166 -7.35 7.97 16.56
C TRP A 166 -7.67 9.30 17.26
N GLU A 167 -7.38 10.43 16.61
CA GLU A 167 -7.59 11.78 17.18
C GLU A 167 -9.08 12.11 17.42
N GLN A 168 -9.99 11.43 16.72
CA GLN A 168 -11.44 11.54 16.93
C GLN A 168 -11.96 10.64 18.04
N GLY A 169 -11.11 9.84 18.69
CA GLY A 169 -11.51 8.86 19.69
C GLY A 169 -12.19 7.60 19.11
N ALA A 170 -12.17 7.43 17.78
CA ALA A 170 -12.76 6.29 17.08
C ALA A 170 -11.77 5.12 16.99
N HIS A 171 -11.18 4.73 18.11
CA HIS A 171 -10.06 3.78 18.17
C HIS A 171 -10.45 2.37 17.66
N ASP A 172 -11.74 2.02 17.71
CA ASP A 172 -12.31 0.78 17.16
C ASP A 172 -12.25 0.73 15.63
N ARG A 173 -12.12 1.89 14.97
CA ARG A 173 -12.00 2.00 13.51
C ARG A 173 -10.55 2.03 13.04
N VAL A 174 -9.63 2.42 13.90
CA VAL A 174 -8.18 2.39 13.64
C VAL A 174 -7.75 0.95 13.45
N GLU A 175 -6.95 0.68 12.43
CA GLU A 175 -6.37 -0.63 12.19
C GLU A 175 -5.50 -1.05 13.37
N SER A 176 -5.54 -2.33 13.72
CA SER A 176 -4.91 -2.85 14.93
C SER A 176 -3.41 -2.56 15.03
N ASN A 177 -2.65 -2.72 13.94
CA ASN A 177 -1.24 -2.36 13.90
C ASN A 177 -1.00 -0.88 14.27
N TRP A 178 -1.83 0.03 13.77
CA TRP A 178 -1.74 1.45 14.09
C TRP A 178 -2.31 1.79 15.47
N ARG A 179 -3.32 1.04 15.94
CA ARG A 179 -3.90 1.20 17.27
C ARG A 179 -2.86 0.90 18.35
N GLU A 180 -2.10 -0.19 18.21
CA GLU A 180 -1.00 -0.52 19.12
C GLU A 180 0.11 0.54 19.05
N ALA A 181 0.50 0.96 17.84
CA ALA A 181 1.53 1.98 17.67
C ALA A 181 1.15 3.34 18.30
N PHE A 182 -0.10 3.79 18.11
CA PHE A 182 -0.57 5.03 18.73
C PHE A 182 -0.78 4.89 20.23
N ALA A 183 -1.22 3.73 20.72
CA ALA A 183 -1.31 3.46 22.15
C ALA A 183 0.07 3.52 22.82
N ALA A 184 1.10 2.94 22.20
CA ALA A 184 2.47 3.00 22.69
C ALA A 184 3.03 4.44 22.70
N ALA A 185 2.64 5.26 21.72
CA ALA A 185 3.00 6.68 21.69
C ALA A 185 2.25 7.51 22.75
N ASP A 186 0.99 7.17 23.06
CA ASP A 186 0.18 7.86 24.07
C ASP A 186 0.53 7.44 25.51
N ASP A 187 1.18 6.28 25.70
CA ASP A 187 1.63 5.79 27.02
C ASP A 187 2.88 6.55 27.50
N GLU A 188 2.73 7.87 27.70
CA GLU A 188 3.77 8.74 28.23
C GLU A 188 4.28 8.18 29.58
N ASN A 189 5.51 7.67 29.55
CA ASN A 189 6.27 7.15 30.69
C ASN A 189 5.74 5.87 31.35
N GLY A 190 4.68 5.22 30.85
CA GLY A 190 4.19 3.95 31.39
C GLY A 190 3.91 4.00 32.91
N GLY A 191 3.51 5.16 33.41
CA GLY A 191 3.31 5.42 34.86
C GLY A 191 4.59 5.56 35.69
N THR A 192 5.77 5.59 35.07
CA THR A 192 7.03 5.89 35.75
C THR A 192 7.22 7.39 35.95
N TRP A 193 7.88 7.77 37.05
CA TRP A 193 8.11 9.18 37.38
C TRP A 193 9.19 9.84 36.51
N TYR A 194 9.98 9.04 35.79
CA TYR A 194 11.01 9.48 34.87
C TYR A 194 11.31 8.39 33.84
N LEU A 195 11.22 8.75 32.56
CA LEU A 195 11.74 8.00 31.43
C LEU A 195 12.73 8.90 30.68
N PRO A 196 13.89 8.40 30.27
CA PRO A 196 14.78 9.17 29.40
C PRO A 196 14.10 9.45 28.05
N GLY A 197 14.30 10.65 27.50
CA GLY A 197 13.67 11.05 26.24
C GLY A 197 14.01 10.12 25.09
N SER A 198 15.24 9.57 25.06
CA SER A 198 15.64 8.56 24.06
C SER A 198 14.77 7.31 24.11
N LYS A 199 14.30 6.91 25.30
CA LYS A 199 13.40 5.77 25.47
C LYS A 199 11.95 6.15 25.16
N GLU A 200 11.50 7.36 25.48
CA GLU A 200 10.19 7.87 25.02
C GLU A 200 10.08 7.84 23.50
N ILE A 201 11.10 8.39 22.81
CA ILE A 201 11.20 8.33 21.35
C ILE A 201 11.17 6.88 20.87
N GLY A 202 12.03 6.02 21.43
CA GLY A 202 12.13 4.62 21.02
C GLY A 202 10.80 3.88 21.15
N ASN A 203 10.10 4.06 22.28
CA ASN A 203 8.82 3.44 22.57
C ASN A 203 7.71 3.86 21.59
N ALA A 204 7.74 5.09 21.08
CA ALA A 204 6.73 5.56 20.13
C ALA A 204 7.11 5.29 18.67
N LEU A 205 8.39 5.48 18.34
CA LEU A 205 8.88 5.39 16.96
C LEU A 205 8.94 3.94 16.48
N LEU A 206 9.39 3.01 17.33
CA LEU A 206 9.55 1.61 16.92
C LEU A 206 8.21 0.96 16.54
N PRO A 207 7.16 0.96 17.38
CA PRO A 207 5.85 0.39 17.01
C PRO A 207 5.25 1.05 15.76
N SER A 208 5.46 2.36 15.59
CA SER A 208 5.01 3.08 14.38
C SER A 208 5.76 2.61 13.12
N MET A 209 7.06 2.37 13.22
CA MET A 209 7.86 1.80 12.13
C MET A 209 7.46 0.36 11.82
N GLU A 210 7.18 -0.45 12.85
CA GLU A 210 6.66 -1.82 12.68
C GLU A 210 5.31 -1.79 11.97
N ALA A 211 4.35 -0.99 12.43
CA ALA A 211 3.05 -0.83 11.80
C ALA A 211 3.18 -0.44 10.31
N HIS A 212 4.08 0.51 10.02
CA HIS A 212 4.28 1.02 8.67
C HIS A 212 5.00 0.03 7.74
N ILE A 213 6.11 -0.55 8.18
CA ILE A 213 6.96 -1.41 7.35
C ILE A 213 6.39 -2.83 7.25
N ARG A 214 5.82 -3.37 8.34
CA ARG A 214 5.30 -4.74 8.33
C ARG A 214 3.96 -4.86 7.64
N PHE A 215 3.11 -3.84 7.73
CA PHE A 215 1.72 -3.96 7.29
C PHE A 215 1.40 -3.04 6.10
N ASP A 216 1.70 -1.75 6.20
CA ASP A 216 1.33 -0.81 5.13
C ASP A 216 2.18 -1.03 3.88
N LEU A 217 3.51 -1.11 4.03
CA LEU A 217 4.48 -1.30 2.95
C LEU A 217 4.09 -2.40 1.96
N PRO A 218 3.91 -3.67 2.39
CA PRO A 218 3.49 -4.72 1.47
C PRO A 218 2.13 -4.48 0.83
N ARG A 219 1.17 -3.93 1.57
CA ARG A 219 -0.20 -3.69 1.08
C ARG A 219 -0.21 -2.61 0.00
N ALA A 220 0.51 -1.51 0.18
CA ALA A 220 0.58 -0.44 -0.81
C ALA A 220 1.31 -0.89 -2.09
N MET A 221 2.45 -1.59 -1.97
CA MET A 221 3.18 -2.12 -3.12
C MET A 221 2.30 -3.08 -3.94
N ALA A 222 1.63 -4.03 -3.27
CA ALA A 222 0.72 -4.95 -3.95
C ALA A 222 -0.49 -4.22 -4.56
N SER A 223 -1.03 -3.20 -3.89
CA SER A 223 -2.13 -2.38 -4.41
C SER A 223 -1.72 -1.62 -5.67
N ALA A 224 -0.61 -0.87 -5.63
CA ALA A 224 -0.09 -0.13 -6.77
C ALA A 224 0.18 -1.06 -7.96
N TYR A 225 0.83 -2.21 -7.70
CA TYR A 225 1.03 -3.25 -8.71
C TYR A 225 -0.29 -3.72 -9.35
N ARG A 226 -1.26 -4.12 -8.53
CA ARG A 226 -2.55 -4.67 -9.01
C ARG A 226 -3.39 -3.65 -9.78
N THR A 227 -3.32 -2.40 -9.37
CA THR A 227 -4.07 -1.32 -10.03
C THR A 227 -3.39 -0.91 -11.34
N HIS A 228 -2.08 -0.71 -11.34
CA HIS A 228 -1.40 0.00 -12.43
C HIS A 228 -0.58 -0.87 -13.40
N TYR A 229 -0.22 -2.11 -13.03
CA TYR A 229 0.74 -2.91 -13.81
C TYR A 229 0.25 -4.33 -14.10
N ALA A 230 -0.55 -4.87 -13.20
CA ALA A 230 -1.20 -6.15 -13.33
C ALA A 230 -1.93 -6.35 -14.67
N GLY A 231 -1.59 -7.44 -15.37
CA GLY A 231 -2.23 -7.80 -16.64
C GLY A 231 -1.50 -7.27 -17.88
N ILE A 232 -0.39 -6.55 -17.72
CA ILE A 232 0.56 -6.30 -18.81
C ILE A 232 1.36 -7.61 -19.06
N PRO A 233 1.53 -8.06 -20.32
CA PRO A 233 2.20 -9.33 -20.61
C PRO A 233 3.66 -9.33 -20.17
N GLY A 234 4.11 -10.41 -19.52
CA GLY A 234 5.50 -10.55 -19.08
C GLY A 234 5.86 -9.69 -17.86
N THR A 235 4.88 -9.01 -17.26
CA THR A 235 5.06 -8.19 -16.07
C THR A 235 4.87 -9.01 -14.79
N ALA A 236 5.81 -8.86 -13.87
CA ALA A 236 5.73 -9.37 -12.51
C ALA A 236 6.00 -8.25 -11.50
N ILE A 237 5.61 -8.44 -10.24
CA ILE A 237 5.96 -7.47 -9.19
C ILE A 237 7.48 -7.40 -8.97
N ASP A 238 8.19 -8.49 -9.22
CA ASP A 238 9.66 -8.60 -9.21
C ASP A 238 10.35 -7.58 -10.12
N ASP A 239 9.67 -7.09 -11.15
CA ASP A 239 10.19 -6.04 -12.02
C ASP A 239 10.47 -4.73 -11.25
N PHE A 240 9.82 -4.51 -10.11
CA PHE A 240 9.97 -3.31 -9.26
C PHE A 240 10.94 -3.52 -8.09
N GLN A 241 11.47 -4.74 -7.89
CA GLN A 241 12.29 -5.10 -6.73
C GLN A 241 13.58 -4.28 -6.64
N ALA A 242 14.21 -3.99 -7.78
CA ALA A 242 15.44 -3.21 -7.80
C ALA A 242 15.22 -1.79 -7.26
N ASP A 243 14.11 -1.14 -7.64
CA ASP A 243 13.75 0.18 -7.13
C ASP A 243 13.41 0.16 -5.65
N PHE A 244 12.71 -0.89 -5.19
CA PHE A 244 12.45 -1.10 -3.77
C PHE A 244 13.76 -1.11 -2.98
N TYR A 245 14.79 -1.85 -3.42
CA TYR A 245 16.06 -1.93 -2.71
C TYR A 245 16.92 -0.66 -2.80
N ARG A 246 16.78 0.14 -3.88
CA ARG A 246 17.46 1.45 -4.04
C ARG A 246 17.06 2.51 -3.00
N MET A 247 16.04 2.26 -2.18
CA MET A 247 15.64 3.16 -1.08
C MET A 247 16.65 3.29 0.08
N GLY A 248 17.72 2.47 0.13
CA GLY A 248 18.70 2.52 1.23
C GLY A 248 19.19 3.93 1.57
N PRO A 249 19.79 4.66 0.61
CA PRO A 249 20.25 6.03 0.83
C PRO A 249 19.16 7.02 1.27
N VAL A 250 17.92 6.85 0.80
CA VAL A 250 16.79 7.70 1.22
C VAL A 250 16.53 7.58 2.71
N PHE A 251 16.63 6.37 3.27
CA PHE A 251 16.48 6.15 4.70
C PHE A 251 17.65 6.71 5.50
N ASP A 252 18.88 6.59 4.99
CA ASP A 252 20.07 7.15 5.63
C ASP A 252 19.97 8.69 5.73
N GLU A 253 19.54 9.35 4.65
CA GLU A 253 19.33 10.80 4.61
C GLU A 253 18.18 11.25 5.53
N ALA A 254 17.04 10.53 5.50
CA ALA A 254 15.91 10.83 6.37
C ALA A 254 16.26 10.69 7.85
N GLN A 255 17.03 9.66 8.21
CA GLN A 255 17.54 9.48 9.56
C GLN A 255 18.46 10.64 9.93
N ALA A 256 19.43 10.98 9.07
CA ALA A 256 20.36 12.08 9.31
C ALA A 256 19.66 13.43 9.53
N ALA A 257 18.57 13.69 8.79
CA ALA A 257 17.77 14.90 8.91
C ALA A 257 16.98 14.99 10.24
N LEU A 258 16.60 13.84 10.82
CA LEU A 258 15.87 13.79 12.08
C LEU A 258 16.77 13.98 13.30
N LEU A 259 18.04 13.55 13.23
CA LEU A 259 18.96 13.52 14.37
C LEU A 259 19.10 14.85 15.12
N PRO A 260 19.24 16.02 14.47
CA PRO A 260 19.40 17.27 15.21
C PRO A 260 18.24 17.57 16.15
N GLU A 261 17.00 17.24 15.73
CA GLU A 261 15.81 17.45 16.57
C GLU A 261 15.72 16.43 17.71
N MET A 262 16.14 15.18 17.46
CA MET A 262 16.21 14.15 18.49
C MET A 262 17.25 14.49 19.54
N ASP A 263 18.43 14.95 19.12
CA ASP A 263 19.51 15.38 20.02
C ASP A 263 19.09 16.59 20.87
N GLU A 264 18.33 17.53 20.30
CA GLU A 264 17.74 18.64 21.05
C GLU A 264 16.73 18.17 22.10
N TYR A 265 15.90 17.18 21.77
CA TYR A 265 14.93 16.59 22.69
C TYR A 265 15.59 15.77 23.80
N THR A 266 16.56 14.94 23.45
CA THR A 266 17.30 14.09 24.39
C THR A 266 18.42 14.91 25.04
N TYR A 267 18.06 15.71 26.04
CA TYR A 267 18.98 16.57 26.79
C TYR A 267 20.24 15.82 27.27
N GLY A 268 21.38 16.52 27.43
CA GLY A 268 22.69 15.93 27.73
C GLY A 268 22.87 15.16 29.05
N PHE A 269 21.83 15.04 29.88
CA PHE A 269 21.80 14.13 31.04
C PHE A 269 20.94 12.88 30.81
N ASP A 270 20.39 12.69 29.61
CA ASP A 270 19.83 11.41 29.21
C ASP A 270 20.97 10.38 29.16
N PRO A 271 21.03 9.42 30.10
CA PRO A 271 22.12 8.45 30.16
C PRO A 271 22.18 7.53 28.93
N GLY A 272 21.14 7.56 28.08
CA GLY A 272 21.15 6.90 26.78
C GLY A 272 21.92 7.70 25.73
N SER A 273 21.66 9.02 25.61
CA SER A 273 21.89 9.83 24.38
C SER A 273 21.35 9.13 23.12
N TRP A 274 20.74 9.85 22.19
CA TRP A 274 20.10 9.16 21.05
C TRP A 274 21.10 8.35 20.20
N GLY A 275 22.33 8.86 20.01
CA GLY A 275 23.38 8.20 19.23
C GLY A 275 23.67 6.74 19.61
N PRO A 276 24.10 6.42 20.86
CA PRO A 276 24.33 5.05 21.31
C PRO A 276 23.11 4.13 21.22
N VAL A 277 21.90 4.63 21.55
CA VAL A 277 20.65 3.86 21.42
C VAL A 277 20.41 3.51 19.96
N ARG A 278 20.55 4.49 19.06
CA ARG A 278 20.44 4.31 17.62
C ARG A 278 21.46 3.32 17.07
N ASP A 279 22.73 3.44 17.46
CA ASP A 279 23.81 2.65 16.85
C ASP A 279 23.91 1.22 17.41
N THR A 280 23.46 1.01 18.66
CA THR A 280 23.65 -0.26 19.36
C THR A 280 22.34 -1.02 19.58
N VAL A 281 21.26 -0.31 19.91
CA VAL A 281 20.00 -0.92 20.35
C VAL A 281 19.03 -1.07 19.17
N PHE A 282 18.91 -0.04 18.32
CA PHE A 282 17.93 -0.05 17.24
C PHE A 282 18.15 -1.18 16.21
N PRO A 283 19.37 -1.47 15.72
CA PRO A 283 19.61 -2.58 14.79
C PRO A 283 19.36 -3.96 15.42
N PHE A 284 19.46 -4.06 16.75
CA PHE A 284 19.15 -5.29 17.49
C PHE A 284 17.64 -5.51 17.65
N MET A 285 16.88 -4.42 17.84
CA MET A 285 15.43 -4.47 18.00
C MET A 285 14.67 -4.49 16.67
N PHE A 286 15.16 -3.79 15.65
CA PHE A 286 14.49 -3.63 14.36
C PHE A 286 15.50 -3.56 13.21
N HIS A 287 15.73 -4.70 12.57
CA HIS A 287 16.68 -4.81 11.48
C HIS A 287 16.03 -4.37 10.15
N VAL A 288 16.05 -3.06 9.86
CA VAL A 288 15.38 -2.43 8.71
C VAL A 288 15.59 -3.19 7.39
N GLY A 289 16.81 -3.64 7.09
CA GLY A 289 17.09 -4.38 5.84
C GLY A 289 16.33 -5.71 5.73
N MET A 290 16.13 -6.39 6.85
CA MET A 290 15.44 -7.67 6.93
C MET A 290 13.93 -7.46 6.90
N GLU A 291 13.43 -6.48 7.66
CA GLU A 291 12.01 -6.11 7.65
C GLU A 291 11.55 -5.67 6.26
N ARG A 292 12.42 -5.02 5.49
CA ARG A 292 12.19 -4.69 4.08
C ARG A 292 12.14 -5.92 3.20
N GLU A 293 13.03 -6.89 3.39
CA GLU A 293 12.97 -8.17 2.67
C GLU A 293 11.63 -8.88 2.95
N HIS A 294 11.21 -8.96 4.22
CA HIS A 294 9.90 -9.53 4.59
C HIS A 294 8.73 -8.73 4.03
N ALA A 295 8.80 -7.41 4.01
CA ALA A 295 7.80 -6.56 3.37
C ALA A 295 7.70 -6.86 1.87
N TRP A 296 8.83 -7.07 1.19
CA TRP A 296 8.84 -7.47 -0.20
C TRP A 296 8.18 -8.83 -0.42
N GLU A 297 8.55 -9.85 0.35
CA GLU A 297 7.97 -11.20 0.27
C GLU A 297 6.44 -11.19 0.47
N ARG A 298 5.95 -10.35 1.41
CA ARG A 298 4.52 -10.16 1.64
C ARG A 298 3.85 -9.47 0.46
N ALA A 299 4.47 -8.45 -0.12
CA ALA A 299 3.94 -7.79 -1.31
C ALA A 299 3.82 -8.75 -2.49
N GLU A 300 4.83 -9.58 -2.73
CA GLU A 300 4.80 -10.63 -3.75
C GLU A 300 3.62 -11.57 -3.54
N TYR A 301 3.46 -12.06 -2.32
CA TYR A 301 2.33 -12.90 -1.95
C TYR A 301 1.00 -12.19 -2.26
N LEU A 302 0.80 -10.98 -1.73
CA LEU A 302 -0.42 -10.19 -1.92
C LEU A 302 -0.73 -9.87 -3.39
N ALA A 303 0.30 -9.60 -4.19
CA ALA A 303 0.16 -9.30 -5.62
C ALA A 303 -0.42 -10.49 -6.42
N THR A 304 -0.17 -11.73 -5.96
CA THR A 304 -0.67 -12.95 -6.61
C THR A 304 -2.07 -13.37 -6.14
N GLN A 305 -2.51 -12.96 -4.94
CA GLN A 305 -3.77 -13.39 -4.32
C GLN A 305 -5.03 -12.61 -4.76
N ARG A 306 -5.20 -12.31 -6.05
CA ARG A 306 -6.27 -11.40 -6.55
C ARG A 306 -7.72 -11.78 -6.21
N ARG A 307 -7.98 -13.05 -5.88
CA ARG A 307 -9.35 -13.57 -5.62
C ARG A 307 -9.46 -14.41 -4.36
N ALA A 308 -8.40 -14.44 -3.55
CA ALA A 308 -8.45 -15.17 -2.30
C ALA A 308 -9.35 -14.43 -1.32
N ARG A 309 -10.02 -15.17 -0.43
CA ARG A 309 -10.77 -14.56 0.67
C ARG A 309 -9.77 -13.93 1.63
N ALA A 310 -10.16 -12.85 2.32
CA ALA A 310 -9.27 -12.14 3.25
C ALA A 310 -8.66 -13.10 4.30
N ASP A 311 -9.47 -13.99 4.88
CA ASP A 311 -9.01 -14.98 5.85
C ASP A 311 -7.99 -15.97 5.28
N ASP A 312 -8.12 -16.34 4.00
CA ASP A 312 -7.18 -17.23 3.31
C ASP A 312 -5.85 -16.50 3.05
N VAL A 313 -5.90 -15.21 2.72
CA VAL A 313 -4.71 -14.36 2.55
C VAL A 313 -3.96 -14.20 3.86
N ALA A 314 -4.66 -13.84 4.95
CA ALA A 314 -4.04 -13.66 6.26
C ALA A 314 -3.37 -14.96 6.74
N ARG A 315 -4.09 -16.08 6.65
CA ARG A 315 -3.56 -17.41 7.02
C ARG A 315 -2.38 -17.82 6.13
N GLY A 316 -2.47 -17.56 4.83
CA GLY A 316 -1.43 -17.90 3.87
C GLY A 316 -0.16 -17.08 4.07
N LEU A 317 -0.29 -15.78 4.35
CA LEU A 317 0.83 -14.91 4.76
C LEU A 317 1.51 -15.47 6.01
N HIS A 318 0.73 -15.70 7.08
CA HIS A 318 1.23 -16.23 8.34
C HIS A 318 2.00 -17.55 8.14
N ASN A 319 1.40 -18.51 7.43
CA ASN A 319 2.04 -19.80 7.15
C ASN A 319 3.31 -19.67 6.29
N SER A 320 3.27 -18.82 5.26
CA SER A 320 4.42 -18.65 4.34
C SER A 320 5.63 -18.03 5.05
N GLN A 321 5.39 -17.10 5.97
CA GLN A 321 6.45 -16.43 6.70
C GLN A 321 7.05 -17.30 7.79
N THR A 322 6.21 -18.01 8.57
CA THR A 322 6.71 -18.98 9.57
C THR A 322 7.56 -20.08 8.93
N ALA A 323 7.25 -20.48 7.69
CA ALA A 323 8.05 -21.47 6.96
C ALA A 323 9.41 -20.93 6.51
N ARG A 324 9.48 -19.66 6.09
CA ARG A 324 10.73 -19.03 5.61
C ARG A 324 11.63 -18.55 6.75
N HIS A 325 11.02 -18.11 7.85
CA HIS A 325 11.71 -17.49 8.99
C HIS A 325 11.30 -18.17 10.31
N PRO A 326 11.62 -19.46 10.51
CA PRO A 326 11.09 -20.26 11.63
C PRO A 326 11.54 -19.81 13.03
N LEU A 327 12.49 -18.88 13.11
CA LEU A 327 13.00 -18.33 14.38
C LEU A 327 12.47 -16.93 14.67
N GLN A 328 11.60 -16.37 13.82
CA GLN A 328 11.08 -15.02 13.94
C GLN A 328 9.59 -15.04 14.22
N THR A 329 9.24 -14.83 15.49
CA THR A 329 7.85 -14.77 15.93
C THR A 329 7.21 -13.40 15.72
N ALA A 330 8.02 -12.34 15.61
CA ALA A 330 7.56 -10.94 15.62
C ALA A 330 7.05 -10.40 14.27
N LEU A 331 6.93 -11.23 13.22
CA LEU A 331 6.61 -10.73 11.87
C LEU A 331 5.20 -10.15 11.73
N PHE A 332 4.31 -10.53 12.64
CA PHE A 332 2.95 -10.03 12.75
C PHE A 332 2.73 -9.29 14.07
N ASP A 333 3.80 -8.96 14.79
CA ASP A 333 3.67 -8.27 16.07
C ASP A 333 3.89 -6.77 15.86
N VAL A 334 3.20 -5.95 16.65
CA VAL A 334 3.53 -4.54 16.88
C VAL A 334 3.64 -4.35 18.38
N ASP A 335 4.79 -3.88 18.85
CA ASP A 335 5.08 -3.77 20.29
C ASP A 335 4.86 -5.09 21.06
N GLY A 336 5.15 -6.22 20.42
CA GLY A 336 4.94 -7.56 20.99
C GLY A 336 3.48 -8.04 21.04
N ALA A 337 2.52 -7.27 20.53
CA ALA A 337 1.14 -7.69 20.35
C ALA A 337 0.91 -8.28 18.95
N GLU A 338 0.48 -9.54 18.89
CA GLU A 338 0.17 -10.21 17.62
C GLU A 338 -1.05 -9.59 16.93
N ILE A 339 -0.88 -9.21 15.67
CA ILE A 339 -1.90 -8.59 14.83
C ILE A 339 -2.55 -9.64 13.94
N GLN A 340 -3.80 -10.02 14.27
CA GLN A 340 -4.53 -11.08 13.56
C GLN A 340 -5.69 -10.57 12.68
N ASP A 341 -6.21 -9.36 12.95
CA ASP A 341 -7.40 -8.79 12.33
C ASP A 341 -7.09 -7.79 11.19
N TYR A 342 -5.82 -7.66 10.81
CA TYR A 342 -5.41 -6.72 9.76
C TYR A 342 -5.97 -7.10 8.38
N LYS A 343 -6.53 -6.10 7.69
CA LYS A 343 -7.19 -6.26 6.39
C LYS A 343 -6.20 -6.11 5.23
N TRP A 344 -5.43 -7.16 4.99
CA TRP A 344 -4.38 -7.22 3.96
C TRP A 344 -4.80 -6.84 2.53
N MET A 345 -6.08 -6.98 2.18
CA MET A 345 -6.58 -6.78 0.82
C MET A 345 -7.39 -5.50 0.64
N GLN A 346 -7.53 -4.67 1.68
CA GLN A 346 -8.33 -3.46 1.66
C GLN A 346 -7.53 -2.30 2.27
N GLN A 347 -7.45 -1.17 1.57
CA GLN A 347 -6.89 0.06 2.17
C GLN A 347 -7.92 0.71 3.10
N PRO A 348 -7.51 1.39 4.19
CA PRO A 348 -8.43 2.14 5.03
C PRO A 348 -9.18 3.20 4.22
N GLY A 349 -10.50 3.25 4.38
CA GLY A 349 -11.35 4.18 3.63
C GLY A 349 -11.66 3.77 2.19
N GLU A 350 -11.04 2.70 1.67
CA GLU A 350 -11.40 2.12 0.39
C GLU A 350 -12.82 1.57 0.46
N GLN A 351 -13.71 2.16 -0.33
CA GLN A 351 -15.03 1.59 -0.57
C GLN A 351 -14.82 0.19 -1.17
N PRO A 352 -15.51 -0.85 -0.68
CA PRO A 352 -15.43 -2.16 -1.31
C PRO A 352 -15.71 -2.00 -2.80
N ASP A 353 -14.87 -2.60 -3.65
CA ASP A 353 -15.13 -2.64 -5.09
C ASP A 353 -16.61 -2.95 -5.31
N PRO A 354 -17.36 -2.11 -6.06
CA PRO A 354 -18.74 -2.42 -6.35
C PRO A 354 -18.74 -3.82 -6.94
N GLN A 355 -19.46 -4.74 -6.29
CA GLN A 355 -19.47 -6.13 -6.73
C GLN A 355 -19.69 -6.13 -8.24
N PRO A 356 -18.80 -6.77 -9.03
CA PRO A 356 -18.95 -6.79 -10.47
C PRO A 356 -20.38 -7.23 -10.74
N PRO A 357 -21.13 -6.52 -11.60
CA PRO A 357 -22.55 -6.77 -11.78
C PRO A 357 -22.72 -8.27 -11.94
N GLY A 358 -23.40 -8.89 -10.96
CA GLY A 358 -23.64 -10.33 -10.96
C GLY A 358 -24.14 -10.70 -12.35
N PRO A 359 -23.78 -11.89 -12.87
CA PRO A 359 -24.01 -12.26 -14.26
C PRO A 359 -25.40 -11.77 -14.65
N ARG A 360 -25.46 -10.76 -15.53
CA ARG A 360 -26.74 -10.29 -16.04
C ARG A 360 -27.27 -11.50 -16.77
N HIS A 361 -28.18 -12.23 -16.11
CA HIS A 361 -29.08 -13.13 -16.77
C HIS A 361 -29.84 -12.22 -17.74
N LEU A 362 -29.32 -12.12 -18.96
CA LEU A 362 -30.12 -11.69 -20.08
C LEU A 362 -31.38 -12.54 -19.95
N PRO A 363 -32.58 -11.92 -19.90
CA PRO A 363 -33.80 -12.70 -19.90
C PRO A 363 -33.65 -13.71 -21.02
N ALA A 364 -33.87 -14.99 -20.69
CA ALA A 364 -33.76 -16.05 -21.68
C ALA A 364 -34.48 -15.55 -22.93
N PRO A 365 -33.82 -15.58 -24.12
CA PRO A 365 -34.45 -15.07 -25.32
C PRO A 365 -35.83 -15.70 -25.37
N SER A 366 -36.87 -14.87 -25.52
CA SER A 366 -38.25 -15.32 -25.61
C SER A 366 -38.25 -16.53 -26.53
N ALA A 367 -38.73 -17.68 -26.02
CA ALA A 367 -38.69 -18.93 -26.77
C ALA A 367 -39.14 -18.62 -28.20
N PRO A 368 -38.35 -18.96 -29.22
CA PRO A 368 -38.71 -18.62 -30.59
C PRO A 368 -40.13 -19.12 -30.81
N THR A 369 -41.01 -18.22 -31.24
CA THR A 369 -42.37 -18.60 -31.59
C THR A 369 -42.24 -19.68 -32.67
N LEU A 370 -42.41 -20.94 -32.30
CA LEU A 370 -42.38 -22.07 -33.22
C LEU A 370 -43.57 -21.88 -34.16
N ARG A 371 -43.37 -21.15 -35.27
CA ARG A 371 -44.26 -21.27 -36.40
C ARG A 371 -44.13 -22.72 -36.85
N ARG A 372 -45.25 -23.44 -36.73
CA ARG A 372 -45.40 -24.83 -37.15
C ARG A 372 -44.95 -24.94 -38.61
N ILE A 373 -43.73 -25.41 -38.84
CA ILE A 373 -43.25 -25.73 -40.18
C ILE A 373 -43.91 -27.06 -40.55
N TYR A 374 -44.89 -27.01 -41.44
CA TYR A 374 -45.44 -28.22 -42.05
C TYR A 374 -44.45 -28.69 -43.11
N PHE A 375 -43.72 -29.76 -42.86
CA PHE A 375 -43.02 -30.49 -43.91
C PHE A 375 -44.05 -31.30 -44.70
N ARG A 376 -44.41 -30.82 -45.90
CA ARG A 376 -45.02 -31.71 -46.91
C ARG A 376 -43.91 -32.59 -47.46
N TYR A 377 -43.90 -33.85 -47.03
CA TYR A 377 -43.14 -34.88 -47.72
C TYR A 377 -43.93 -35.27 -48.97
N ASP A 378 -43.45 -34.85 -50.14
CA ASP A 378 -43.86 -35.46 -51.39
C ASP A 378 -43.31 -36.89 -51.40
N ARG A 379 -44.23 -37.88 -51.36
CA ARG A 379 -43.88 -39.29 -51.55
C ARG A 379 -43.34 -39.49 -52.98
N PRO A 380 -42.17 -40.12 -53.16
CA PRO A 380 -41.77 -40.61 -54.47
C PRO A 380 -42.76 -41.67 -54.94
N ARG A 381 -43.20 -41.56 -56.21
CA ARG A 381 -43.93 -42.63 -56.91
C ARG A 381 -43.01 -43.85 -57.06
N GLY A 382 -43.47 -45.02 -56.63
CA GLY A 382 -42.95 -46.31 -57.10
C GLY A 382 -42.16 -47.15 -56.10
N ALA A 383 -42.66 -47.34 -54.88
CA ALA A 383 -42.20 -48.42 -54.00
C ALA A 383 -43.40 -49.15 -53.42
N GLU A 384 -44.09 -49.90 -54.28
CA GLU A 384 -44.95 -51.00 -53.84
C GLU A 384 -44.05 -52.22 -53.59
N ASN A 385 -44.28 -52.88 -52.47
CA ASN A 385 -43.65 -54.12 -51.99
C ASN A 385 -42.37 -53.93 -51.18
N LEU A 386 -42.54 -53.97 -49.85
CA LEU A 386 -41.85 -54.93 -48.99
C LEU A 386 -42.44 -54.81 -47.57
N GLU A 387 -43.43 -55.67 -47.30
CA GLU A 387 -43.67 -56.18 -45.96
C GLU A 387 -42.43 -56.95 -45.53
N GLU A 388 -41.76 -56.55 -44.43
CA GLU A 388 -41.22 -57.46 -43.41
C GLU A 388 -40.45 -56.72 -42.31
N ALA A 389 -40.67 -57.21 -41.09
CA ALA A 389 -39.82 -57.10 -39.90
C ALA A 389 -39.73 -55.76 -39.13
N VAL A 390 -40.72 -55.52 -38.26
CA VAL A 390 -40.50 -54.84 -36.97
C VAL A 390 -40.57 -55.90 -35.87
N ARG A 391 -39.45 -56.14 -35.19
CA ARG A 391 -39.46 -56.72 -33.84
C ARG A 391 -39.36 -55.58 -32.83
N PRO A 392 -40.18 -55.56 -31.77
CA PRO A 392 -39.94 -54.71 -30.61
C PRO A 392 -38.76 -55.31 -29.82
N ASP A 393 -38.24 -54.53 -28.86
CA ASP A 393 -37.22 -54.91 -27.88
C ASP A 393 -35.83 -54.32 -28.19
N GLN A 394 -35.64 -53.04 -27.83
CA GLN A 394 -34.37 -52.62 -27.26
C GLN A 394 -34.56 -51.45 -26.28
N ASP A 395 -34.58 -51.85 -25.01
CA ASP A 395 -34.40 -51.08 -23.80
C ASP A 395 -32.88 -50.89 -23.59
N LEU A 396 -32.40 -49.65 -23.44
CA LEU A 396 -31.01 -49.38 -23.01
C LEU A 396 -31.00 -48.21 -22.02
N ARG A 397 -30.99 -48.57 -20.75
CA ARG A 397 -30.52 -47.77 -19.62
C ARG A 397 -28.99 -47.71 -19.67
N PHE A 398 -28.40 -46.53 -19.42
CA PHE A 398 -26.98 -46.42 -19.04
C PHE A 398 -26.88 -45.79 -17.65
N GLY A 399 -26.19 -46.53 -16.77
CA GLY A 399 -25.89 -46.14 -15.41
C GLY A 399 -24.64 -45.26 -15.30
N MET A 400 -24.56 -44.61 -14.14
CA MET A 400 -23.40 -43.87 -13.65
C MET A 400 -22.28 -44.82 -13.22
N ASN A 401 -21.05 -44.40 -13.48
CA ASN A 401 -19.91 -44.55 -12.59
C ASN A 401 -19.32 -43.16 -12.37
#